data_AF-A0A7M7KN02-F1
#
_entry.id   AF-A0A7M7KN02-F1
#
_cell.length_a   1.000
_cell.length_b   1.000
_cell.length_c   1.000
_cell.angle_alpha   90.00
_cell.angle_beta   90.00
_cell.angle_gamma   90.00
#
_symmetry.space_group_name_H-M   'P 1'
#
loop_
_entity.id
_entity.type
_entity.pdbx_description
1 polymer ?
#
loop_
_entity_poly.entity_id
_entity_poly.type
_entity_poly.pdbx_seq_one_letter_code
_entity_poly.pdbx_strand_id
1 'polypeptide(L)'
;MEAVNVHTMSTEPNVVANREKYLNMTLDERRQHYKCGKKFAVLEDLMDWPTYGRLKDCTKKVETKWPVKPELNRKICIFEGDITTLEIDAIVNAANNRLMGGGGVDGAIHRAAGPQLIEECATLNGCDTGDAKVTGGYKLPAKYIIHTVGPIGENEAKLHRCYLICLETAKANRIRHIAFPCVSTGVYGYPNKNAAHVALSTIREWLERDENATQVDRIIFCLFLPVDVKAYKDLLNTYFPLAE
;
A
#
# COMPACT_ATOMS: atom_id res chain seq x y z
N MET A 1 -11.50 -16.57 -12.57
CA MET A 1 -11.04 -15.25 -12.09
C MET A 1 -11.69 -14.22 -12.96
N GLU A 2 -12.43 -13.26 -12.39
CA GLU A 2 -12.87 -12.10 -13.16
C GLU A 2 -11.64 -11.35 -13.67
N ALA A 3 -11.67 -10.95 -14.95
CA ALA A 3 -10.64 -10.10 -15.50
C ALA A 3 -10.67 -8.77 -14.73
N VAL A 4 -9.59 -8.50 -14.00
CA VAL A 4 -9.42 -7.23 -13.29
C VAL A 4 -8.96 -6.19 -14.31
N ASN A 5 -9.72 -5.11 -14.47
CA ASN A 5 -9.32 -4.00 -15.32
C ASN A 5 -8.33 -3.10 -14.56
N VAL A 6 -7.07 -3.11 -14.96
CA VAL A 6 -6.05 -2.21 -14.42
C VAL A 6 -6.00 -0.94 -15.25
N HIS A 7 -6.16 0.22 -14.60
CA HIS A 7 -6.09 1.51 -15.26
C HIS A 7 -4.63 1.88 -15.57
N THR A 8 -4.41 2.47 -16.74
CA THR A 8 -3.12 3.03 -17.12
C THR A 8 -2.93 4.42 -16.49
N MET A 9 -1.68 4.82 -16.30
CA MET A 9 -1.35 6.19 -15.90
C MET A 9 -1.79 7.20 -16.95
N SER A 10 -1.98 8.45 -16.53
CA SER A 10 -2.30 9.55 -17.44
C SER A 10 -1.28 9.69 -18.57
N THR A 11 -1.79 9.93 -19.78
CA THR A 11 -1.03 10.16 -21.01
C THR A 11 -1.02 11.63 -21.44
N GLU A 12 -1.60 12.54 -20.64
CA GLU A 12 -1.60 13.97 -20.93
C GLU A 12 -0.14 14.50 -20.99
N PRO A 13 0.30 15.16 -22.08
CA PRO A 13 1.72 15.45 -22.30
C PRO A 13 2.43 16.18 -21.16
N ASN A 14 1.77 17.18 -20.56
CA ASN A 14 2.33 17.94 -19.44
C ASN A 14 2.45 17.09 -18.16
N VAL A 15 1.47 16.23 -17.90
CA VAL A 15 1.49 15.31 -16.75
C VAL A 15 2.59 14.28 -16.92
N VAL A 16 2.72 13.70 -18.12
CA VAL A 16 3.79 12.76 -18.47
C VAL A 16 5.15 13.43 -18.25
N ALA A 17 5.37 14.62 -18.81
CA ALA A 17 6.64 15.34 -18.65
C ALA A 17 6.97 15.63 -17.17
N ASN A 18 5.98 16.05 -16.39
CA ASN A 18 6.13 16.31 -14.96
C ASN A 18 6.47 15.04 -14.16
N ARG A 19 5.83 13.91 -14.48
CA ARG A 19 6.08 12.61 -13.83
C ARG A 19 7.45 12.07 -14.20
N GLU A 20 7.75 12.02 -15.49
CA GLU A 20 9.02 11.53 -16.05
C GLU A 20 10.23 12.32 -15.54
N LYS A 21 10.07 13.62 -15.26
CA LYS A 21 11.11 14.42 -14.62
C LYS A 21 11.61 13.79 -13.32
N TYR A 22 10.72 13.26 -12.47
CA TYR A 22 11.12 12.64 -11.20
C TYR A 22 11.53 11.17 -11.37
N LEU A 23 10.92 10.44 -12.31
CA LEU A 23 11.22 9.02 -12.54
C LEU A 23 12.59 8.80 -13.18
N ASN A 24 13.06 9.76 -14.00
CA ASN A 24 14.37 9.69 -14.66
C ASN A 24 15.54 10.22 -13.82
N MET A 25 15.27 10.77 -12.63
CA MET A 25 16.31 11.18 -11.69
C MET A 25 17.00 9.96 -11.07
N THR A 26 18.31 10.08 -10.83
CA THR A 26 19.04 9.14 -9.97
C THR A 26 18.48 9.17 -8.55
N LEU A 27 18.76 8.13 -7.76
CA LEU A 27 18.28 8.06 -6.38
C LEU A 27 18.77 9.25 -5.54
N ASP A 28 20.02 9.67 -5.71
CA ASP A 28 20.60 10.79 -4.97
C ASP A 28 19.96 12.14 -5.35
N GLU A 29 19.64 12.35 -6.63
CA GLU A 29 18.89 13.53 -7.07
C GLU A 29 17.46 13.52 -6.50
N ARG A 30 16.78 12.37 -6.53
CA ARG A 30 15.42 12.24 -5.96
C ARG A 30 15.41 12.59 -4.46
N ARG A 31 16.39 12.11 -3.69
CA ARG A 31 16.53 12.39 -2.25
C ARG A 31 16.65 13.87 -1.91
N GLN A 32 17.18 14.70 -2.82
CA GLN A 32 17.23 16.16 -2.64
C GLN A 32 15.85 16.82 -2.75
N HIS A 33 14.89 16.16 -3.40
CA HIS A 33 13.55 16.67 -3.63
C HIS A 33 12.50 16.15 -2.63
N TYR A 34 12.85 15.20 -1.78
CA TYR A 34 11.91 14.61 -0.83
C TYR A 34 11.35 15.63 0.15
N LYS A 35 10.02 15.67 0.25
CA LYS A 35 9.36 16.60 1.17
C LYS A 35 9.68 16.30 2.64
N CYS A 36 9.94 15.06 2.99
CA CYS A 36 10.35 14.65 4.34
C CYS A 36 11.84 14.96 4.65
N GLY A 37 12.60 15.51 3.70
CA GLY A 37 14.03 15.73 3.85
C GLY A 37 14.76 14.41 4.14
N LYS A 38 15.64 14.38 5.13
CA LYS A 38 16.41 13.19 5.52
C LYS A 38 15.66 12.17 6.39
N LYS A 39 14.37 12.39 6.67
CA LYS A 39 13.55 11.53 7.54
C LYS A 39 12.78 10.47 6.75
N PHE A 40 13.42 9.84 5.76
CA PHE A 40 12.84 8.73 5.02
C PHE A 40 13.38 7.40 5.56
N ALA A 41 12.60 6.34 5.38
CA ALA A 41 13.00 4.96 5.69
C ALA A 41 13.22 4.19 4.39
N VAL A 42 14.33 3.47 4.30
CA VAL A 42 14.66 2.59 3.16
C VAL A 42 14.15 1.18 3.42
N LEU A 43 14.16 0.32 2.38
CA LEU A 43 13.68 -1.06 2.51
C LEU A 43 14.42 -1.85 3.60
N GLU A 44 15.72 -1.58 3.78
CA GLU A 44 16.57 -2.21 4.79
C GLU A 44 16.18 -1.85 6.22
N ASP A 45 15.52 -0.71 6.43
CA ASP A 45 15.01 -0.28 7.74
C ASP A 45 13.73 -1.02 8.14
N LEU A 46 13.07 -1.71 7.19
CA LEU A 46 11.78 -2.34 7.39
C LEU A 46 11.94 -3.78 7.90
N MET A 47 11.33 -4.07 9.05
CA MET A 47 11.31 -5.43 9.59
C MET A 47 10.35 -6.31 8.78
N ASP A 48 10.86 -7.45 8.32
CA ASP A 48 10.00 -8.52 7.81
C ASP A 48 9.14 -9.13 8.93
N TRP A 49 8.04 -9.77 8.55
CA TRP A 49 7.10 -10.35 9.50
C TRP A 49 7.76 -11.37 10.46
N PRO A 50 8.62 -12.31 10.02
CA PRO A 50 9.34 -13.16 10.95
C PRO A 50 10.14 -12.40 12.02
N THR A 51 10.85 -11.33 11.63
CA THR A 51 11.66 -10.53 12.56
C THR A 51 10.77 -9.72 13.50
N TYR A 52 9.78 -9.03 12.95
CA TYR A 52 8.82 -8.23 13.72
C TYR A 52 8.03 -9.10 14.71
N GLY A 53 7.53 -10.25 14.26
CA GLY A 53 6.72 -11.17 15.04
C GLY A 53 7.49 -11.72 16.26
N ARG A 54 8.75 -12.11 16.08
CA ARG A 54 9.62 -12.52 17.20
C ARG A 54 9.91 -11.37 18.16
N LEU A 55 10.24 -10.19 17.63
CA LEU A 55 10.55 -9.02 18.46
C LEU A 55 9.36 -8.56 19.31
N LYS A 56 8.13 -8.69 18.78
CA LYS A 56 6.89 -8.23 19.43
C LYS A 56 6.10 -9.37 20.10
N ASP A 57 6.66 -10.57 20.23
CA ASP A 57 6.00 -11.75 20.82
C ASP A 57 4.62 -12.07 20.20
N CYS A 58 4.53 -11.96 18.88
CA CYS A 58 3.31 -12.20 18.09
C CYS A 58 3.29 -13.59 17.44
N THR A 59 4.08 -14.54 17.94
CA THR A 59 4.29 -15.88 17.33
C THR A 59 3.45 -16.98 17.98
N LYS A 60 2.56 -16.63 18.93
CA LYS A 60 1.70 -17.59 19.62
C LYS A 60 0.93 -18.43 18.62
N LYS A 61 0.89 -19.74 18.86
CA LYS A 61 0.19 -20.69 18.00
C LYS A 61 -1.29 -20.30 17.87
N VAL A 62 -1.74 -20.14 16.64
CA VAL A 62 -3.14 -19.84 16.31
C VAL A 62 -3.66 -20.93 15.39
N GLU A 63 -4.92 -21.31 15.56
CA GLU A 63 -5.61 -22.15 14.60
C GLU A 63 -5.74 -21.41 13.26
N THR A 64 -5.29 -22.02 12.17
CA THR A 64 -5.34 -21.42 10.84
C THR A 64 -5.46 -22.47 9.75
N LYS A 65 -6.17 -22.11 8.68
CA LYS A 65 -6.23 -22.90 7.44
C LYS A 65 -4.99 -22.74 6.56
N TRP A 66 -4.15 -21.74 6.83
CA TRP A 66 -3.02 -21.39 5.99
C TRP A 66 -1.78 -22.20 6.34
N PRO A 67 -1.05 -22.78 5.37
CA PRO A 67 0.22 -23.44 5.66
C PRO A 67 1.32 -22.42 6.00
N VAL A 68 2.31 -22.85 6.77
CA VAL A 68 3.55 -22.09 7.00
C VAL A 68 4.33 -22.02 5.70
N LYS A 69 4.60 -20.81 5.21
CA LYS A 69 5.33 -20.53 3.97
C LYS A 69 6.40 -19.46 4.22
N PRO A 70 7.62 -19.85 4.64
CA PRO A 70 8.67 -18.90 5.01
C PRO A 70 9.01 -17.88 3.92
N GLU A 71 8.92 -18.29 2.66
CA GLU A 71 9.12 -17.45 1.48
C GLU A 71 8.06 -16.35 1.31
N LEU A 72 6.81 -16.62 1.69
CA LEU A 72 5.75 -15.60 1.71
C LEU A 72 5.88 -14.72 2.95
N ASN A 73 6.21 -15.30 4.10
CA ASN A 73 6.35 -14.57 5.36
C ASN A 73 7.43 -13.48 5.25
N ARG A 74 8.57 -13.76 4.58
CA ARG A 74 9.65 -12.79 4.33
C ARG A 74 9.28 -11.65 3.37
N LYS A 75 8.17 -11.78 2.63
CA LYS A 75 7.65 -10.70 1.76
C LYS A 75 6.79 -9.72 2.54
N ILE A 76 6.26 -10.10 3.70
CA ILE A 76 5.43 -9.20 4.51
C ILE A 76 6.34 -8.36 5.41
N CYS A 77 6.12 -7.05 5.44
CA CYS A 77 6.76 -6.12 6.36
C CYS A 77 5.72 -5.35 7.17
N ILE A 78 6.11 -4.94 8.37
CA ILE A 78 5.31 -4.08 9.23
C ILE A 78 6.10 -2.80 9.46
N PHE A 79 5.47 -1.67 9.19
CA PHE A 79 6.02 -0.35 9.46
C PHE A 79 5.01 0.45 10.27
N GLU A 80 5.43 0.92 11.45
CA GLU A 80 4.59 1.76 12.31
C GLU A 80 5.03 3.22 12.12
N GLY A 81 4.31 4.01 11.32
CA GLY A 81 4.73 5.37 11.00
C GLY A 81 3.99 6.06 9.86
N ASP A 82 4.58 7.16 9.38
CA ASP A 82 4.06 7.97 8.29
C ASP A 82 4.42 7.35 6.93
N ILE A 83 3.41 6.86 6.20
CA ILE A 83 3.57 6.22 4.90
C ILE A 83 4.28 7.11 3.87
N THR A 84 4.21 8.44 4.02
CA THR A 84 4.81 9.40 3.09
C THR A 84 6.34 9.46 3.17
N THR A 85 6.94 8.72 4.11
CA THR A 85 8.39 8.68 4.35
C THR A 85 9.06 7.42 3.78
N LEU A 86 8.32 6.49 3.20
CA LEU A 86 8.85 5.22 2.70
C LEU A 86 9.50 5.37 1.31
N GLU A 87 10.82 5.16 1.23
CA GLU A 87 11.60 5.12 -0.02
C GLU A 87 11.41 3.76 -0.72
N ILE A 88 10.25 3.59 -1.36
CA ILE A 88 9.85 2.35 -2.04
C ILE A 88 9.32 2.62 -3.46
N ASP A 89 8.80 1.61 -4.16
CA ASP A 89 8.28 1.76 -5.50
C ASP A 89 6.90 2.42 -5.43
N ALA A 90 5.98 1.91 -4.60
CA ALA A 90 4.67 2.51 -4.45
C ALA A 90 4.13 2.53 -3.03
N ILE A 91 3.42 3.61 -2.70
CA ILE A 91 2.53 3.65 -1.55
C ILE A 91 1.08 3.66 -2.03
N VAL A 92 0.18 3.09 -1.25
CA VAL A 92 -1.26 3.15 -1.51
C VAL A 92 -1.86 4.35 -0.79
N ASN A 93 -2.72 5.08 -1.50
CA ASN A 93 -3.53 6.15 -0.93
C ASN A 93 -4.96 5.64 -0.70
N ALA A 94 -5.46 5.77 0.53
CA ALA A 94 -6.89 5.61 0.84
C ALA A 94 -7.63 6.91 0.47
N ALA A 95 -7.93 7.03 -0.82
CA ALA A 95 -8.48 8.23 -1.44
C ALA A 95 -10.02 8.29 -1.36
N ASN A 96 -10.56 9.43 -1.76
CA ASN A 96 -11.98 9.57 -2.09
C ASN A 96 -12.21 9.49 -3.61
N ASN A 97 -13.46 9.32 -4.00
CA ASN A 97 -13.91 9.19 -5.39
C ASN A 97 -13.50 10.33 -6.33
N ARG A 98 -13.20 11.53 -5.82
CA ARG A 98 -12.72 12.65 -6.65
C ARG A 98 -11.23 12.55 -6.97
N LEU A 99 -10.44 11.81 -6.19
CA LEU A 99 -8.96 11.78 -6.25
C LEU A 99 -8.28 13.14 -6.03
N MET A 100 -8.97 14.13 -5.47
CA MET A 100 -8.46 15.50 -5.31
C MET A 100 -7.93 15.80 -3.91
N GLY A 101 -7.48 14.78 -3.18
CA GLY A 101 -7.06 14.88 -1.79
C GLY A 101 -8.20 15.02 -0.80
N GLY A 102 -7.84 15.18 0.48
CA GLY A 102 -8.79 15.23 1.60
C GLY A 102 -8.09 15.37 2.95
N GLY A 103 -8.68 14.77 3.99
CA GLY A 103 -8.08 14.62 5.32
C GLY A 103 -7.23 13.34 5.45
N GLY A 104 -6.77 13.05 6.67
CA GLY A 104 -6.08 11.79 6.99
C GLY A 104 -4.85 11.53 6.12
N VAL A 105 -4.66 10.26 5.74
CA VAL A 105 -3.53 9.80 4.92
C VAL A 105 -3.56 10.41 3.50
N ASP A 106 -4.74 10.60 2.91
CA ASP A 106 -4.91 11.22 1.60
C ASP A 106 -4.37 12.66 1.58
N GLY A 107 -4.78 13.46 2.57
CA GLY A 107 -4.25 14.80 2.76
C GLY A 107 -2.73 14.82 3.02
N ALA A 108 -2.21 13.86 3.79
CA ALA A 108 -0.77 13.76 4.03
C ALA A 108 0.01 13.47 2.75
N ILE A 109 -0.46 12.51 1.94
CA ILE A 109 0.12 12.15 0.65
C ILE A 109 0.10 13.34 -0.32
N HIS A 110 -1.03 14.04 -0.48
CA HIS A 110 -1.10 15.21 -1.36
C HIS A 110 -0.19 16.35 -0.92
N ARG A 111 -0.10 16.64 0.38
CA ARG A 111 0.83 17.66 0.90
C ARG A 111 2.29 17.27 0.69
N ALA A 112 2.61 15.98 0.78
CA ALA A 112 3.95 15.46 0.63
C ALA A 112 4.39 15.40 -0.84
N ALA A 113 3.56 14.89 -1.74
CA ALA A 113 3.83 14.78 -3.17
C ALA A 113 3.89 16.15 -3.87
N GLY A 114 3.07 17.11 -3.42
CA GLY A 114 3.00 18.47 -3.97
C GLY A 114 1.94 18.65 -5.07
N PRO A 115 1.83 19.87 -5.64
CA PRO A 115 0.71 20.24 -6.51
C PRO A 115 0.62 19.44 -7.80
N GLN A 116 1.74 18.91 -8.30
CA GLN A 116 1.80 18.11 -9.52
C GLN A 116 0.99 16.82 -9.41
N LEU A 117 0.81 16.28 -8.18
CA LEU A 117 -0.09 15.15 -7.95
C LEU A 117 -1.54 15.52 -8.23
N ILE A 118 -1.97 16.72 -7.83
CA ILE A 118 -3.35 17.19 -8.07
C ILE A 118 -3.58 17.37 -9.57
N GLU A 119 -2.59 17.89 -10.29
CA GLU A 119 -2.64 18.03 -11.76
C GLU A 119 -2.82 16.67 -12.45
N GLU A 120 -2.06 15.65 -12.03
CA GLU A 120 -2.22 14.30 -12.58
C GLU A 120 -3.57 13.68 -12.20
N CYS A 121 -3.97 13.74 -10.93
CA CYS A 121 -5.26 13.21 -10.49
C CYS A 121 -6.45 13.84 -11.22
N ALA A 122 -6.38 15.13 -11.58
CA ALA A 122 -7.43 15.80 -12.34
C ALA A 122 -7.67 15.17 -13.72
N THR A 123 -6.65 14.54 -14.31
CA THR A 123 -6.76 13.86 -15.61
C THR A 123 -7.38 12.45 -15.51
N LEU A 124 -7.50 11.90 -14.31
CA LEU A 124 -7.95 10.52 -14.09
C LEU A 124 -9.47 10.36 -14.04
N ASN A 125 -10.25 11.46 -14.03
CA ASN A 125 -11.71 11.42 -13.95
C ASN A 125 -12.25 10.65 -12.72
N GLY A 126 -11.62 10.83 -11.55
CA GLY A 126 -12.05 10.18 -10.30
C GLY A 126 -11.75 8.68 -10.24
N CYS A 127 -12.30 7.99 -9.24
CA CYS A 127 -12.14 6.55 -9.06
C CYS A 127 -13.36 5.96 -8.35
N ASP A 128 -13.81 4.79 -8.81
CA ASP A 128 -14.95 4.11 -8.21
C ASP A 128 -14.57 3.39 -6.91
N THR A 129 -15.56 3.19 -6.04
CA THR A 129 -15.38 2.41 -4.82
C THR A 129 -15.03 0.96 -5.13
N GLY A 130 -13.95 0.46 -4.53
CA GLY A 130 -13.38 -0.85 -4.81
C GLY A 130 -12.44 -0.87 -6.00
N ASP A 131 -12.09 0.28 -6.57
CA ASP A 131 -11.17 0.39 -7.71
C ASP A 131 -9.88 1.12 -7.32
N ALA A 132 -8.88 1.13 -8.22
CA ALA A 132 -7.64 1.88 -8.00
C ALA A 132 -7.03 2.45 -9.29
N LYS A 133 -6.32 3.57 -9.18
CA LYS A 133 -5.57 4.23 -10.26
C LYS A 133 -4.17 4.63 -9.81
N VAL A 134 -3.22 4.67 -10.72
CA VAL A 134 -1.81 4.95 -10.42
C VAL A 134 -1.35 6.31 -10.95
N THR A 135 -0.49 6.97 -10.18
CA THR A 135 0.16 8.25 -10.49
C THR A 135 1.64 8.23 -10.11
N GLY A 136 2.38 9.28 -10.47
CA GLY A 136 3.72 9.53 -9.95
C GLY A 136 3.72 9.94 -8.47
N GLY A 137 4.79 9.60 -7.74
CA GLY A 137 4.99 9.99 -6.35
C GLY A 137 5.54 11.40 -6.16
N TYR A 138 6.08 12.03 -7.22
CA TYR A 138 6.63 13.38 -7.21
C TYR A 138 7.65 13.61 -6.09
N LYS A 139 7.34 14.46 -5.11
CA LYS A 139 8.22 14.79 -3.97
C LYS A 139 8.16 13.75 -2.84
N LEU A 140 7.44 12.65 -3.01
CA LEU A 140 7.53 11.50 -2.12
C LEU A 140 8.83 10.71 -2.37
N PRO A 141 9.34 10.04 -1.32
CA PRO A 141 10.33 8.98 -1.51
C PRO A 141 9.85 7.85 -2.40
N ALA A 142 8.56 7.48 -2.28
CA ALA A 142 7.92 6.50 -3.16
C ALA A 142 7.88 6.98 -4.63
N LYS A 143 8.16 6.09 -5.59
CA LYS A 143 8.14 6.43 -7.03
C LYS A 143 6.72 6.66 -7.56
N TYR A 144 5.76 5.90 -7.05
CA TYR A 144 4.37 5.89 -7.49
C TYR A 144 3.40 5.97 -6.30
N ILE A 145 2.17 6.40 -6.59
CA ILE A 145 1.04 6.30 -5.67
C ILE A 145 -0.05 5.49 -6.37
N ILE A 146 -0.57 4.47 -5.69
CA ILE A 146 -1.77 3.76 -6.13
C ILE A 146 -2.94 4.26 -5.28
N HIS A 147 -3.84 5.03 -5.89
CA HIS A 147 -5.01 5.60 -5.24
C HIS A 147 -6.15 4.60 -5.31
N THR A 148 -6.66 4.16 -4.17
CA THR A 148 -7.86 3.30 -4.11
C THR A 148 -8.94 3.94 -3.28
N VAL A 149 -10.20 3.70 -3.65
CA VAL A 149 -11.36 4.25 -2.95
C VAL A 149 -12.04 3.14 -2.17
N GLY A 150 -11.79 3.13 -0.87
CA GLY A 150 -12.43 2.19 0.04
C GLY A 150 -13.93 2.44 0.23
N PRO A 151 -14.70 1.43 0.67
CA PRO A 151 -16.11 1.62 1.00
C PRO A 151 -16.30 2.51 2.24
N ILE A 152 -17.46 3.19 2.30
CA ILE A 152 -17.99 3.79 3.52
C ILE A 152 -18.74 2.70 4.29
N GLY A 153 -18.45 2.56 5.58
CA GLY A 153 -18.93 1.47 6.42
C GLY A 153 -18.31 0.13 6.04
N GLU A 154 -18.87 -0.93 6.63
CA GLU A 154 -18.41 -2.29 6.42
C GLU A 154 -18.96 -2.86 5.10
N ASN A 155 -18.07 -3.05 4.13
CA ASN A 155 -18.35 -3.77 2.89
C ASN A 155 -17.12 -4.57 2.47
N GLU A 156 -17.08 -5.83 2.90
CA GLU A 156 -15.96 -6.73 2.70
C GLU A 156 -15.61 -6.90 1.21
N ALA A 157 -16.60 -7.10 0.34
CA ALA A 157 -16.37 -7.30 -1.09
C ALA A 157 -15.68 -6.10 -1.74
N LYS A 158 -16.06 -4.87 -1.38
CA LYS A 158 -15.44 -3.64 -1.90
C LYS A 158 -14.05 -3.41 -1.31
N LEU A 159 -13.86 -3.67 -0.02
CA LEU A 159 -12.55 -3.52 0.61
C LEU A 159 -11.56 -4.56 0.05
N HIS A 160 -11.97 -5.83 -0.09
CA HIS A 160 -11.22 -6.88 -0.76
C HIS A 160 -10.79 -6.43 -2.16
N ARG A 161 -11.73 -5.87 -2.94
CA ARG A 161 -11.45 -5.37 -4.28
C ARG A 161 -10.39 -4.27 -4.25
N CYS A 162 -10.42 -3.32 -3.30
CA CYS A 162 -9.37 -2.29 -3.18
C CYS A 162 -7.95 -2.89 -3.11
N TYR A 163 -7.73 -3.85 -2.21
CA TYR A 163 -6.43 -4.52 -2.07
C TYR A 163 -6.05 -5.30 -3.33
N LEU A 164 -7.00 -6.05 -3.90
CA LEU A 164 -6.77 -6.83 -5.12
C LEU A 164 -6.38 -5.93 -6.31
N ILE A 165 -7.14 -4.85 -6.59
CA ILE A 165 -6.82 -3.95 -7.71
C ILE A 165 -5.46 -3.29 -7.48
N CYS A 166 -5.12 -2.91 -6.25
CA CYS A 166 -3.80 -2.34 -5.95
C CYS A 166 -2.65 -3.31 -6.27
N LEU A 167 -2.81 -4.60 -5.91
CA LEU A 167 -1.80 -5.63 -6.20
C LEU A 167 -1.69 -5.93 -7.70
N GLU A 168 -2.81 -6.02 -8.41
CA GLU A 168 -2.81 -6.20 -9.87
C GLU A 168 -2.21 -4.97 -10.59
N THR A 169 -2.49 -3.77 -10.07
CA THR A 169 -1.88 -2.52 -10.56
C THR A 169 -0.37 -2.51 -10.34
N ALA A 170 0.08 -2.97 -9.17
CA ALA A 170 1.51 -3.10 -8.88
C ALA A 170 2.20 -4.07 -9.85
N LYS A 171 1.60 -5.26 -10.05
CA LYS A 171 2.07 -6.26 -11.02
C LYS A 171 2.17 -5.69 -12.44
N ALA A 172 1.11 -5.04 -12.93
CA ALA A 172 1.06 -4.47 -14.27
C ALA A 172 2.11 -3.37 -14.50
N ASN A 173 2.47 -2.63 -13.46
CA ASN A 173 3.47 -1.55 -13.51
C ASN A 173 4.86 -1.98 -13.04
N ARG A 174 5.09 -3.29 -12.82
CA ARG A 174 6.36 -3.86 -12.33
C ARG A 174 6.85 -3.25 -11.00
N ILE A 175 5.91 -2.82 -10.16
CA ILE A 175 6.17 -2.34 -8.80
C ILE A 175 6.46 -3.54 -7.92
N ARG A 176 7.68 -3.58 -7.34
CA ARG A 176 8.14 -4.73 -6.57
C ARG A 176 7.94 -4.55 -5.07
N HIS A 177 7.79 -3.31 -4.61
CA HIS A 177 7.55 -3.00 -3.20
C HIS A 177 6.40 -2.01 -3.02
N ILE A 178 5.37 -2.44 -2.27
CA ILE A 178 4.12 -1.72 -2.10
C ILE A 178 3.74 -1.60 -0.61
N ALA A 179 3.43 -0.40 -0.15
CA ALA A 179 2.92 -0.17 1.21
C ALA A 179 1.44 0.19 1.23
N PHE A 180 0.68 -0.45 2.11
CA PHE A 180 -0.74 -0.22 2.33
C PHE A 180 -0.97 0.52 3.65
N PRO A 181 -1.75 1.62 3.67
CA PRO A 181 -2.34 2.13 4.89
C PRO A 181 -3.56 1.26 5.27
N CYS A 182 -4.17 1.52 6.43
CA CYS A 182 -5.42 0.89 6.83
C CYS A 182 -6.61 1.51 6.06
N VAL A 183 -6.88 0.99 4.85
CA VAL A 183 -7.96 1.50 3.97
C VAL A 183 -9.33 1.40 4.67
N SER A 184 -10.12 2.47 4.57
CA SER A 184 -11.46 2.64 5.16
C SER A 184 -11.58 2.68 6.69
N THR A 185 -10.52 2.50 7.48
CA THR A 185 -10.64 2.44 8.96
C THR A 185 -10.66 3.79 9.66
N GLY A 186 -10.46 4.88 8.92
CA GLY A 186 -10.57 6.26 9.41
C GLY A 186 -11.99 6.81 9.28
N VAL A 187 -12.13 7.96 8.60
CA VAL A 187 -13.43 8.66 8.40
C VAL A 187 -14.50 7.78 7.74
N TYR A 188 -14.08 6.76 6.98
CA TYR A 188 -15.01 5.83 6.33
C TYR A 188 -15.57 4.75 7.26
N GLY A 189 -15.04 4.59 8.48
CA GLY A 189 -15.70 3.88 9.57
C GLY A 189 -15.74 2.35 9.46
N TYR A 190 -14.86 1.72 8.67
CA TYR A 190 -14.73 0.26 8.67
C TYR A 190 -14.08 -0.20 9.99
N PRO A 191 -14.67 -1.16 10.75
CA PRO A 191 -14.06 -1.65 11.98
C PRO A 191 -12.63 -2.19 11.77
N ASN A 192 -11.65 -1.67 12.51
CA ASN A 192 -10.22 -1.91 12.26
C ASN A 192 -9.84 -3.39 12.18
N LYS A 193 -10.35 -4.21 13.11
CA LYS A 193 -10.05 -5.65 13.14
C LYS A 193 -10.66 -6.39 11.95
N ASN A 194 -11.89 -6.06 11.56
CA ASN A 194 -12.55 -6.66 10.40
C ASN A 194 -11.84 -6.23 9.10
N ALA A 195 -11.44 -4.96 8.99
CA ALA A 195 -10.65 -4.49 7.85
C ALA A 195 -9.29 -5.20 7.74
N ALA A 196 -8.63 -5.44 8.88
CA ALA A 196 -7.37 -6.19 8.91
C ALA A 196 -7.55 -7.65 8.46
N HIS A 197 -8.65 -8.31 8.81
CA HIS A 197 -8.98 -9.64 8.28
C HIS A 197 -9.05 -9.63 6.75
N VAL A 198 -9.75 -8.65 6.16
CA VAL A 198 -9.87 -8.51 4.69
C VAL A 198 -8.51 -8.22 4.04
N ALA A 199 -7.73 -7.29 4.58
CA ALA A 199 -6.41 -6.96 4.05
C ALA A 199 -5.48 -8.18 4.03
N LEU A 200 -5.40 -8.89 5.16
CA LEU A 200 -4.53 -10.05 5.34
C LEU A 200 -4.98 -11.24 4.49
N SER A 201 -6.28 -11.51 4.42
CA SER A 201 -6.81 -12.60 3.58
C SER A 201 -6.57 -12.33 2.10
N THR A 202 -6.88 -11.13 1.60
CA THR A 202 -6.69 -10.78 0.20
C THR A 202 -5.23 -10.87 -0.22
N ILE A 203 -4.31 -10.32 0.60
CA ILE A 203 -2.87 -10.36 0.28
C ILE A 203 -2.35 -11.81 0.33
N ARG A 204 -2.77 -12.61 1.32
CA ARG A 204 -2.38 -14.03 1.39
C ARG A 204 -2.88 -14.79 0.17
N GLU A 205 -4.16 -14.68 -0.18
CA GLU A 205 -4.76 -15.33 -1.34
C GLU A 205 -4.11 -14.91 -2.66
N TRP A 206 -3.73 -13.64 -2.78
CA TRP A 206 -3.05 -13.14 -3.97
C TRP A 206 -1.64 -13.72 -4.09
N LEU A 207 -0.89 -13.80 -2.98
CA LEU A 207 0.46 -14.38 -2.93
C LEU A 207 0.49 -15.90 -3.12
N GLU A 208 -0.59 -16.61 -2.81
CA GLU A 208 -0.72 -18.06 -3.02
C GLU A 208 -0.79 -18.46 -4.50
N ARG A 209 -1.01 -17.50 -5.41
CA ARG A 209 -0.97 -17.76 -6.84
C ARG A 209 0.49 -17.78 -7.29
N ASP A 210 0.93 -18.89 -7.88
CA ASP A 210 2.33 -19.16 -8.22
C ASP A 210 3.03 -18.02 -8.98
N GLU A 211 2.33 -17.37 -9.90
CA GLU A 211 2.88 -16.28 -10.72
C GLU A 211 3.00 -14.94 -9.97
N ASN A 212 2.29 -14.74 -8.86
CA ASN A 212 2.17 -13.46 -8.18
C ASN A 212 3.28 -13.23 -7.16
N ALA A 213 3.66 -14.26 -6.40
CA ALA A 213 4.69 -14.14 -5.37
C ALA A 213 6.04 -13.65 -5.91
N THR A 214 6.37 -13.93 -7.17
CA THR A 214 7.61 -13.50 -7.83
C THR A 214 7.56 -12.05 -8.35
N GLN A 215 6.37 -11.46 -8.46
CA GLN A 215 6.17 -10.09 -8.95
C GLN A 215 6.52 -9.04 -7.90
N VAL A 216 6.47 -9.41 -6.62
CA VAL A 216 6.74 -8.50 -5.49
C VAL A 216 7.83 -9.04 -4.60
N ASP A 217 8.67 -8.15 -4.10
CA ASP A 217 9.68 -8.41 -3.09
C ASP A 217 9.15 -8.12 -1.69
N ARG A 218 8.39 -7.04 -1.51
CA ARG A 218 7.81 -6.62 -0.23
C ARG A 218 6.39 -6.08 -0.34
N ILE A 219 5.51 -6.54 0.54
CA ILE A 219 4.20 -5.94 0.82
C ILE A 219 4.25 -5.44 2.27
N ILE A 220 4.07 -4.14 2.45
CA ILE A 220 4.25 -3.47 3.73
C ILE A 220 2.91 -3.02 4.28
N PHE A 221 2.57 -3.45 5.49
CA PHE A 221 1.48 -2.87 6.25
C PHE A 221 1.99 -1.66 7.01
N CYS A 222 1.62 -0.46 6.54
CA CYS A 222 1.97 0.80 7.16
C CYS A 222 0.88 1.20 8.16
N LEU A 223 1.13 0.92 9.44
CA LEU A 223 0.18 1.09 10.53
C LEU A 223 0.43 2.42 11.23
N PHE A 224 -0.64 3.16 11.52
CA PHE A 224 -0.53 4.49 12.15
C PHE A 224 -1.12 4.54 13.56
N LEU A 225 -2.32 3.99 13.75
CA LEU A 225 -3.00 4.02 15.04
C LEU A 225 -2.68 2.77 15.88
N PRO A 226 -2.59 2.90 17.21
CA PRO A 226 -2.36 1.75 18.10
C PRO A 226 -3.41 0.63 17.96
N VAL A 227 -4.65 0.98 17.62
CA VAL A 227 -5.74 0.00 17.39
C VAL A 227 -5.47 -0.87 16.17
N ASP A 228 -4.91 -0.31 15.09
CA ASP A 228 -4.51 -1.05 13.91
C ASP A 228 -3.28 -1.92 14.21
N VAL A 229 -2.27 -1.35 14.88
CA VAL A 229 -1.09 -2.10 15.33
C VAL A 229 -1.51 -3.34 16.13
N LYS A 230 -2.44 -3.17 17.08
CA LYS A 230 -2.97 -4.29 17.85
C LYS A 230 -3.70 -5.30 16.96
N ALA A 231 -4.57 -4.85 16.07
CA ALA A 231 -5.33 -5.74 15.18
C ALA A 231 -4.41 -6.58 14.29
N TYR A 232 -3.38 -5.98 13.69
CA TYR A 232 -2.43 -6.71 12.85
C TYR A 232 -1.54 -7.65 13.66
N LYS A 233 -1.08 -7.27 14.86
CA LYS A 233 -0.35 -8.18 15.77
C LYS A 233 -1.17 -9.43 16.13
N ASP A 234 -2.45 -9.24 16.43
CA ASP A 234 -3.35 -10.33 16.80
C ASP A 234 -3.65 -11.29 15.63
N LEU A 235 -3.54 -10.82 14.37
CA LEU A 235 -4.03 -11.54 13.19
C LEU A 235 -2.94 -12.03 12.23
N LEU A 236 -1.75 -11.42 12.21
CA LEU A 236 -0.71 -11.76 11.23
C LEU A 236 -0.32 -13.24 11.30
N ASN A 237 -0.15 -13.81 12.49
CA ASN A 237 0.19 -15.23 12.63
C ASN A 237 -0.95 -16.17 12.20
N THR A 238 -2.19 -15.68 12.13
CA THR A 238 -3.31 -16.43 11.56
C THR A 238 -3.18 -16.55 10.04
N TYR A 239 -2.79 -15.48 9.33
CA TYR A 239 -2.74 -15.48 7.85
C TYR A 239 -1.36 -15.84 7.28
N PHE A 240 -0.31 -15.55 8.04
CA PHE A 240 1.09 -15.80 7.71
C PHE A 240 1.73 -16.54 8.90
N PRO A 241 1.33 -17.78 9.18
CA PRO A 241 1.84 -18.50 10.33
C PRO A 241 3.36 -18.68 10.23
N LEU A 242 4.05 -18.42 11.33
CA LEU A 242 5.49 -18.65 11.47
C LEU A 242 5.73 -20.07 11.99
N ALA A 243 6.82 -20.69 11.52
CA ALA A 243 7.32 -21.91 12.13
C ALA A 243 7.75 -21.63 13.58
N GLU A 244 7.60 -22.64 14.43
CA GLU A 244 8.18 -22.65 15.79
C GLU A 244 9.70 -22.53 15.75
#